data_AF-A0A8T4IYK6-F1
#
_entry.id   AF-A0A8T4IYK6-F1
#
_cell.length_a   1.000
_cell.length_b   1.000
_cell.length_c   1.000
_cell.angle_alpha   90.00
_cell.angle_beta   90.00
_cell.angle_gamma   90.00
#
_symmetry.space_group_name_H-M   'P 1'
#
loop_
_entity.id
_entity.type
_entity.pdbx_description
1 polymer ?
#
loop_
_entity_poly.entity_id
_entity_poly.type
_entity_poly.pdbx_seq_one_letter_code
_entity_poly.pdbx_strand_id
1 'polypeptide(L)'
;MSTATAPEKRRGAGAMATAQRIGRSLMLPIATLPAAALMVRLGQDDMLGRENFPAFLNRIAEFLAAGGSALLDNMPLLFAVGIAVGFAKKSDGSTGLAAVVGYLVFKNVLEVFTDGSMPKIEEVQDGKIVQVAPPVDAGVLGGVVIGIVVALLYQRYHRKKLPDWLGFFGGRRLVPILSAFAGLIIGVVFGYIWPVLGTGLHNFGEWLVGSGSVGAGIYGVANRALIPVGMHHLLNSFPWFQAGSYDGKHGDIARFLAGDPTAGQFMTGFFPIMMFALPAACLAIYHCARPERRKVVGGMMLSLALTAFVTGVTEPIEFTFMFLAPALYAVHAVLTGVSMALTWALGMKDGFGFSAGAIDFVLNLGIATKPWLLVLVGLCFAVVYYFVFRFAITKFNIPTPGRESEEEAETQEKEQFKS
;
A
#
# COMPACT_ATOMS: atom_id res chain seq x y z
N MET A 1 30.81 26.87 35.64
CA MET A 1 30.56 26.61 34.21
C MET A 1 30.30 25.11 34.06
N SER A 2 29.03 24.71 34.00
CA SER A 2 28.65 23.31 33.77
C SER A 2 28.60 23.09 32.27
N THR A 3 29.56 22.33 31.73
CA THR A 3 29.58 21.93 30.33
C THR A 3 28.53 20.84 30.12
N ALA A 4 27.36 21.25 29.62
CA ALA A 4 26.36 20.33 29.12
C ALA A 4 26.95 19.54 27.94
N THR A 5 27.17 18.25 28.16
CA THR A 5 27.54 17.29 27.13
C THR A 5 26.38 17.18 26.14
N ALA A 6 26.67 17.42 24.85
CA ALA A 6 25.69 17.26 23.78
C ALA A 6 25.19 15.80 23.73
N PRO A 7 23.88 15.57 23.53
CA PRO A 7 23.35 14.22 23.54
C PRO A 7 23.90 13.43 22.36
N GLU A 8 24.49 12.27 22.66
CA GLU A 8 24.99 11.30 21.69
C GLU A 8 23.86 10.92 20.72
N LYS A 9 24.07 11.11 19.40
CA LYS A 9 23.15 10.64 18.37
C LYS A 9 23.05 9.11 18.43
N ARG A 10 22.00 8.60 19.07
CA ARG A 10 21.66 7.16 19.08
C ARG A 10 21.63 6.63 17.63
N ARG A 11 22.50 5.66 17.32
CA ARG A 11 22.72 5.08 15.98
C ARG A 11 21.45 4.48 15.31
N GLY A 12 20.34 4.31 16.04
CA GLY A 12 19.05 3.87 15.49
C GLY A 12 18.06 4.98 15.10
N ALA A 13 18.21 6.21 15.60
CA ALA A 13 17.25 7.30 15.37
C ALA A 13 17.21 7.74 13.89
N GLY A 14 18.35 7.69 13.19
CA GLY A 14 18.44 8.03 11.77
C GLY A 14 17.79 7.01 10.84
N ALA A 15 17.94 5.71 11.15
CA ALA A 15 17.34 4.63 10.37
C ALA A 15 15.82 4.64 10.48
N MET A 16 15.28 4.80 11.70
CA MET A 16 13.84 4.89 11.94
C MET A 16 13.22 6.13 11.27
N ALA A 17 13.87 7.29 11.37
CA ALA A 17 13.40 8.50 10.69
C ALA A 17 13.43 8.38 9.16
N THR A 18 14.38 7.60 8.62
CA THR A 18 14.45 7.31 7.17
C THR A 18 13.33 6.37 6.76
N ALA A 19 13.09 5.29 7.52
CA ALA A 19 11.99 4.36 7.29
C ALA A 19 10.63 5.07 7.31
N GLN A 20 10.38 5.91 8.31
CA GLN A 20 9.16 6.72 8.39
C GLN A 20 8.99 7.67 7.21
N ARG A 21 10.08 8.30 6.74
CA ARG A 21 10.03 9.18 5.56
C ARG A 21 9.71 8.41 4.28
N ILE A 22 10.32 7.23 4.11
CA ILE A 22 10.01 6.33 3.00
C ILE A 22 8.54 5.93 3.06
N GLY A 23 8.05 5.44 4.21
CA GLY A 23 6.64 5.07 4.42
C GLY A 23 5.66 6.19 4.06
N ARG A 24 5.91 7.42 4.54
CA ARG A 24 5.08 8.59 4.18
C ARG A 24 5.14 8.93 2.69
N SER A 25 6.30 8.77 2.05
CA SER A 25 6.45 9.07 0.62
C SER A 25 5.71 8.09 -0.29
N LEU A 26 5.42 6.88 0.20
CA LEU A 26 4.62 5.87 -0.51
C LEU A 26 3.11 6.17 -0.43
N MET A 27 2.65 7.03 0.49
CA MET A 27 1.22 7.32 0.64
C MET A 27 0.62 8.10 -0.54
N LEU A 28 1.37 9.03 -1.13
CA LEU A 28 0.85 9.91 -2.18
C LEU A 28 0.42 9.15 -3.44
N PRO A 29 1.22 8.22 -4.00
CA PRO A 29 0.78 7.36 -5.09
C PRO A 29 -0.37 6.42 -4.67
N ILE A 30 -0.27 5.82 -3.49
CA ILE A 30 -1.26 4.85 -2.98
C ILE A 30 -2.64 5.50 -2.81
N ALA A 31 -2.72 6.78 -2.47
CA ALA A 31 -3.97 7.52 -2.35
C ALA A 31 -4.78 7.59 -3.65
N THR A 32 -4.16 7.35 -4.82
CA THR A 32 -4.86 7.31 -6.12
C THR A 32 -5.47 5.95 -6.44
N LEU A 33 -5.01 4.88 -5.79
CA LEU A 33 -5.47 3.50 -6.02
C LEU A 33 -6.96 3.29 -5.77
N PRO A 34 -7.62 3.85 -4.73
CA PRO A 34 -9.06 3.63 -4.57
C PRO A 34 -9.89 4.17 -5.73
N ALA A 35 -9.50 5.31 -6.31
CA ALA A 35 -10.16 5.84 -7.50
C ALA A 35 -9.93 4.92 -8.71
N ALA A 36 -8.68 4.49 -8.94
CA ALA A 36 -8.33 3.56 -10.00
C ALA A 36 -9.12 2.25 -9.90
N ALA A 37 -9.10 1.64 -8.72
CA ALA A 37 -9.77 0.40 -8.38
C ALA A 37 -11.28 0.46 -8.64
N LEU A 38 -11.95 1.51 -8.15
CA LEU A 38 -13.37 1.68 -8.33
C LEU A 38 -13.72 1.83 -9.82
N MET A 39 -12.95 2.63 -10.56
CA MET A 39 -13.14 2.82 -12.00
C MET A 39 -12.96 1.50 -12.76
N VAL A 40 -11.85 0.77 -12.53
CA VAL A 40 -11.61 -0.52 -13.19
C VAL A 40 -12.71 -1.53 -12.86
N ARG A 41 -13.10 -1.62 -11.59
CA ARG A 41 -14.05 -2.62 -11.14
C ARG A 41 -15.44 -2.39 -11.68
N LEU A 42 -15.92 -1.14 -11.67
CA LEU A 42 -17.22 -0.77 -12.25
C LEU A 42 -17.26 -1.01 -13.76
N GLY A 43 -16.12 -0.90 -14.44
CA GLY A 43 -15.98 -1.10 -15.88
C GLY A 43 -15.97 -2.56 -16.34
N GLN A 44 -15.95 -3.54 -15.44
CA GLN A 44 -15.88 -4.97 -15.81
C GLN A 44 -17.18 -5.50 -16.44
N ASP A 45 -17.04 -6.60 -17.18
CA ASP A 45 -18.11 -7.28 -17.91
C ASP A 45 -19.18 -7.88 -16.98
N ASP A 46 -18.85 -8.18 -15.73
CA ASP A 46 -19.80 -8.63 -14.72
C ASP A 46 -20.46 -7.46 -13.96
N MET A 47 -20.15 -6.21 -14.31
CA MET A 47 -20.64 -4.97 -13.69
C MET A 47 -21.42 -4.08 -14.67
N LEU A 48 -20.92 -2.88 -14.99
CA LEU A 48 -21.58 -1.99 -15.94
C LEU A 48 -21.32 -2.42 -17.39
N GLY A 49 -20.30 -3.25 -17.63
CA GLY A 49 -19.92 -3.76 -18.95
C GLY A 49 -20.70 -4.99 -19.40
N ARG A 50 -21.75 -5.40 -18.67
CA ARG A 50 -22.54 -6.59 -19.02
C ARG A 50 -23.09 -6.50 -20.43
N GLU A 51 -22.89 -7.57 -21.21
CA GLU A 51 -23.34 -7.61 -22.61
C GLU A 51 -24.85 -7.32 -22.78
N ASN A 52 -25.65 -7.63 -21.76
CA ASN A 52 -27.11 -7.42 -21.76
C ASN A 52 -27.55 -6.02 -21.32
N PHE A 53 -26.63 -5.15 -20.91
CA PHE A 53 -26.94 -3.76 -20.56
C PHE A 53 -27.04 -2.88 -21.83
N PRO A 54 -27.78 -1.76 -21.75
CA PRO A 54 -27.83 -0.79 -22.83
C PRO A 54 -26.42 -0.35 -23.27
N ALA A 55 -26.20 -0.23 -24.58
CA ALA A 55 -24.90 0.10 -25.16
C ALA A 55 -24.25 1.37 -24.57
N PHE A 56 -25.04 2.36 -24.13
CA PHE A 56 -24.51 3.56 -23.49
C PHE A 56 -23.86 3.26 -22.12
N LEU A 57 -24.38 2.29 -21.35
CA LEU A 57 -23.78 1.86 -20.08
C LEU A 57 -22.49 1.09 -20.33
N ASN A 58 -22.48 0.19 -21.31
CA ASN A 58 -21.26 -0.54 -21.68
C ASN A 58 -20.17 0.43 -22.14
N ARG A 59 -20.54 1.49 -22.88
CA ARG A 59 -19.59 2.54 -23.26
C ARG A 59 -19.04 3.33 -22.07
N ILE A 60 -19.87 3.60 -21.05
CA ILE A 60 -19.40 4.19 -19.79
C ILE A 60 -18.46 3.22 -19.06
N ALA A 61 -18.78 1.93 -19.05
CA ALA A 61 -17.94 0.89 -18.46
C ALA A 61 -16.55 0.85 -19.10
N GLU A 62 -16.47 0.91 -20.44
CA GLU A 62 -15.21 1.02 -21.18
C GLU A 62 -14.40 2.26 -20.77
N PHE A 63 -15.05 3.43 -20.63
CA PHE A 63 -14.37 4.66 -20.20
C PHE A 63 -13.82 4.55 -18.78
N LEU A 64 -14.60 3.96 -17.87
CA LEU A 64 -14.19 3.71 -16.48
C LEU A 64 -13.01 2.73 -16.43
N ALA A 65 -13.12 1.59 -17.13
CA ALA A 65 -12.06 0.58 -17.20
C ALA A 65 -10.76 1.18 -17.75
N ALA A 66 -10.84 1.94 -18.86
CA ALA A 66 -9.67 2.58 -19.46
C ALA A 66 -9.04 3.63 -18.53
N GLY A 67 -9.84 4.51 -17.93
CA GLY A 67 -9.34 5.56 -17.04
C GLY A 67 -8.72 5.01 -15.76
N GLY A 68 -9.32 3.98 -15.17
CA GLY A 68 -8.76 3.30 -14.00
C GLY A 68 -7.50 2.52 -14.32
N SER A 69 -7.46 1.80 -15.46
CA SER A 69 -6.29 1.05 -15.89
C SER A 69 -5.10 1.96 -16.16
N ALA A 70 -5.32 3.17 -16.69
CA ALA A 70 -4.25 4.15 -16.89
C ALA A 70 -3.46 4.46 -15.61
N LEU A 71 -4.11 4.46 -14.43
CA LEU A 71 -3.42 4.65 -13.15
C LEU A 71 -2.65 3.40 -12.72
N LEU A 72 -3.23 2.20 -12.92
CA LEU A 72 -2.58 0.93 -12.59
C LEU A 72 -1.35 0.66 -13.49
N ASP A 73 -1.50 0.88 -14.79
CA ASP A 73 -0.45 0.66 -15.79
C ASP A 73 0.72 1.64 -15.64
N ASN A 74 0.50 2.79 -14.99
CA ASN A 74 1.52 3.80 -14.72
C ASN A 74 1.92 3.88 -13.24
N MET A 75 1.57 2.87 -12.42
CA MET A 75 1.96 2.83 -11.01
C MET A 75 3.46 3.08 -10.78
N PRO A 76 4.40 2.46 -11.52
CA PRO A 76 5.82 2.72 -11.33
C PRO A 76 6.19 4.21 -11.44
N LEU A 77 5.61 4.92 -12.42
CA LEU A 77 5.83 6.35 -12.62
C LEU A 77 5.22 7.17 -11.48
N LEU A 78 4.01 6.84 -11.05
CA LEU A 78 3.36 7.48 -9.90
C LEU A 78 4.21 7.32 -8.63
N PHE A 79 4.76 6.12 -8.40
CA PHE A 79 5.67 5.85 -7.29
C PHE A 79 6.97 6.66 -7.40
N ALA A 80 7.57 6.76 -8.59
CA ALA A 80 8.75 7.61 -8.80
C ALA A 80 8.48 9.06 -8.39
N VAL A 81 7.35 9.63 -8.81
CA VAL A 81 6.95 11.00 -8.47
C VAL A 81 6.67 11.14 -6.97
N GLY A 82 5.84 10.26 -6.40
CA GLY A 82 5.46 10.34 -4.99
C GLY A 82 6.64 10.20 -4.04
N ILE A 83 7.56 9.29 -4.34
CA ILE A 83 8.77 9.10 -3.55
C ILE A 83 9.72 10.28 -3.72
N ALA A 84 9.91 10.79 -4.93
CA ALA A 84 10.74 11.97 -5.15
C ALA A 84 10.25 13.17 -4.34
N VAL A 85 8.94 13.44 -4.38
CA VAL A 85 8.30 14.57 -3.69
C VAL A 85 8.27 14.37 -2.17
N GLY A 86 7.94 13.16 -1.69
CA GLY A 86 7.78 12.87 -0.27
C GLY A 86 9.11 12.61 0.47
N PHE A 87 10.13 12.10 -0.22
CA PHE A 87 11.45 11.85 0.38
C PHE A 87 12.32 13.12 0.41
N ALA A 88 12.12 14.05 -0.52
CA ALA A 88 12.83 15.32 -0.53
C ALA A 88 12.45 16.17 0.69
N LYS A 89 13.45 16.62 1.47
CA LYS A 89 13.22 17.49 2.66
C LYS A 89 12.44 18.77 2.32
N LYS A 90 12.61 19.26 1.09
CA LYS A 90 11.84 20.32 0.45
C LYS A 90 11.62 19.86 -0.98
N SER A 91 10.40 19.96 -1.47
CA SER A 91 10.02 19.63 -2.85
C SER A 91 9.17 20.75 -3.43
N ASP A 92 9.18 20.84 -4.75
CA ASP A 92 8.23 21.65 -5.52
C ASP A 92 7.93 20.94 -6.85
N GLY A 93 7.16 21.57 -7.74
CA GLY A 93 6.78 20.98 -9.03
C GLY A 93 7.96 20.50 -9.87
N SER A 94 9.16 21.08 -9.72
CA SER A 94 10.34 20.64 -10.46
C SER A 94 10.89 19.29 -9.98
N THR A 95 10.65 18.92 -8.72
CA THR A 95 10.98 17.58 -8.19
C THR A 95 10.14 16.50 -8.86
N GLY A 96 8.83 16.75 -9.03
CA GLY A 96 7.94 15.84 -9.73
C GLY A 96 8.30 15.68 -11.21
N LEU A 97 8.54 16.80 -11.90
CA LEU A 97 8.98 16.76 -13.30
C LEU A 97 10.30 15.99 -13.47
N ALA A 98 11.26 16.18 -12.56
CA ALA A 98 12.52 15.44 -12.59
C ALA A 98 12.33 13.92 -12.44
N ALA A 99 11.37 13.49 -11.61
CA ALA A 99 11.03 12.08 -11.42
C ALA A 99 10.42 11.48 -12.69
N VAL A 100 9.50 12.20 -13.34
CA VAL A 100 8.92 11.78 -14.62
C VAL A 100 10.02 11.61 -15.67
N VAL A 101 10.89 12.61 -15.84
CA VAL A 101 11.99 12.57 -16.81
C VAL A 101 12.94 11.41 -16.53
N GLY A 102 13.40 11.25 -15.29
CA GLY A 102 14.32 10.17 -14.92
C GLY A 102 13.70 8.78 -15.10
N TYR A 103 12.42 8.62 -14.75
CA TYR A 103 11.74 7.32 -14.83
C TYR A 103 11.44 6.94 -16.28
N LEU A 104 10.99 7.88 -17.12
CA LEU A 104 10.75 7.61 -18.54
C LEU A 104 12.04 7.18 -19.25
N VAL A 105 13.17 7.86 -19.00
CA VAL A 105 14.46 7.44 -19.58
C VAL A 105 14.84 6.05 -19.07
N PHE A 106 14.76 5.81 -17.76
CA PHE A 106 15.02 4.50 -17.16
C PHE A 106 14.18 3.38 -17.79
N LYS A 107 12.86 3.58 -17.89
CA LYS A 107 11.91 2.61 -18.47
C LYS A 107 12.27 2.27 -19.92
N ASN A 108 12.43 3.29 -20.78
CA ASN A 108 12.74 3.06 -22.20
C ASN A 108 14.11 2.39 -22.41
N VAL A 109 15.07 2.61 -21.51
CA VAL A 109 16.36 1.90 -21.56
C VAL A 109 16.19 0.43 -21.20
N LEU A 110 15.33 0.10 -20.21
CA LEU A 110 15.03 -1.30 -19.89
C LEU A 110 14.29 -2.03 -21.02
N GLU A 111 13.46 -1.33 -21.79
CA GLU A 111 12.75 -1.91 -22.93
C GLU A 111 13.70 -2.43 -24.04
N VAL A 112 14.97 -2.02 -24.04
CA VAL A 112 16.02 -2.54 -24.95
C VAL A 112 16.53 -3.92 -24.52
N PHE A 113 16.30 -4.32 -23.26
CA PHE A 113 16.68 -5.61 -22.71
C PHE A 113 15.46 -6.54 -22.67
N THR A 114 15.70 -7.85 -22.77
CA THR A 114 14.65 -8.88 -22.68
C THR A 114 14.71 -9.63 -21.35
N ASP A 115 13.55 -9.94 -20.79
CA ASP A 115 13.40 -10.71 -19.56
C ASP A 115 13.12 -12.19 -19.85
N GLY A 116 14.16 -13.01 -19.76
CA GLY A 116 14.04 -14.46 -19.90
C GLY A 116 13.41 -15.19 -18.70
N SER A 117 13.13 -14.49 -17.60
CA SER A 117 12.49 -15.08 -16.41
C SER A 117 10.97 -15.12 -16.49
N MET A 118 10.38 -14.45 -17.48
CA MET A 118 8.94 -14.35 -17.67
C MET A 118 8.45 -15.23 -18.83
N PRO A 119 7.16 -15.62 -18.84
CA PRO A 119 6.56 -16.30 -19.99
C PRO A 119 6.74 -15.50 -21.28
N LYS A 120 6.96 -16.21 -22.39
CA LYS A 120 7.09 -15.59 -23.71
C LYS A 120 5.78 -14.92 -24.13
N ILE A 121 5.91 -13.83 -24.85
CA ILE A 121 4.80 -13.07 -25.42
C ILE A 121 4.81 -13.17 -26.95
N GLU A 122 3.63 -13.04 -27.54
CA GLU A 122 3.48 -12.94 -28.98
C GLU A 122 3.91 -11.55 -29.46
N GLU A 123 4.85 -11.53 -30.40
CA GLU A 123 5.28 -10.32 -31.09
C GLU A 123 5.20 -10.55 -32.60
N VAL A 124 4.73 -9.53 -33.34
CA VAL A 124 4.73 -9.58 -34.80
C VAL A 124 6.06 -9.04 -35.31
N GLN A 125 6.91 -9.96 -35.79
CA GLN A 125 8.16 -9.61 -36.47
C GLN A 125 8.06 -10.03 -37.93
N ASP A 126 8.30 -9.08 -38.85
CA ASP A 126 8.21 -9.30 -40.30
C ASP A 126 6.89 -9.95 -40.77
N GLY A 127 5.77 -9.56 -40.14
CA GLY A 127 4.43 -10.08 -40.47
C GLY A 127 4.16 -11.50 -39.99
N LYS A 128 5.05 -12.08 -39.16
CA LYS A 128 4.85 -13.39 -38.52
C LYS A 128 4.74 -13.22 -37.00
N ILE A 129 3.83 -14.00 -36.40
CA ILE A 129 3.72 -14.09 -34.95
C ILE A 129 4.87 -14.97 -34.46
N VAL A 130 5.77 -14.39 -33.66
CA VAL A 130 6.89 -15.07 -33.01
C VAL A 130 6.77 -14.95 -31.50
N GLN A 131 7.26 -15.96 -30.79
CA GLN A 131 7.24 -16.01 -29.32
C GLN A 131 8.59 -15.53 -28.79
N VAL A 132 8.62 -14.34 -28.19
CA VAL A 132 9.83 -13.69 -27.68
C VAL A 132 9.75 -13.49 -26.18
N ALA A 133 10.90 -13.33 -25.53
CA ALA A 133 10.94 -12.88 -24.15
C ALA A 133 10.44 -11.42 -24.08
N PRO A 134 9.57 -11.06 -23.12
CA PRO A 134 9.09 -9.69 -22.98
C PRO A 134 10.23 -8.73 -22.63
N PRO A 135 10.07 -7.41 -22.83
CA PRO A 135 11.04 -6.43 -22.37
C PRO A 135 11.18 -6.45 -20.84
N VAL A 136 12.34 -6.02 -20.33
CA VAL A 136 12.56 -5.90 -18.89
C VAL A 136 11.63 -4.83 -18.29
N ASP A 137 10.85 -5.22 -17.28
CA ASP A 137 10.02 -4.31 -16.50
C ASP A 137 10.38 -4.36 -15.00
N ALA A 138 10.96 -3.27 -14.51
CA ALA A 138 11.29 -3.11 -13.10
C ALA A 138 10.09 -2.76 -12.20
N GLY A 139 8.91 -2.54 -12.77
CA GLY A 139 7.67 -2.28 -12.04
C GLY A 139 7.80 -1.18 -10.98
N VAL A 140 7.06 -1.34 -9.88
CA VAL A 140 7.08 -0.38 -8.76
C VAL A 140 8.48 -0.25 -8.14
N LEU A 141 9.30 -1.30 -8.16
CA LEU A 141 10.67 -1.27 -7.66
C LEU A 141 11.52 -0.24 -8.44
N GLY A 142 11.43 -0.25 -9.77
CA GLY A 142 12.08 0.74 -10.63
C GLY A 142 11.62 2.16 -10.30
N GLY A 143 10.32 2.34 -10.08
CA GLY A 143 9.75 3.61 -9.63
C GLY A 143 10.36 4.10 -8.32
N VAL A 144 10.47 3.22 -7.31
CA VAL A 144 11.06 3.53 -6.00
C VAL A 144 12.52 3.97 -6.12
N VAL A 145 13.32 3.21 -6.88
CA VAL A 145 14.75 3.50 -7.06
C VAL A 145 14.94 4.86 -7.71
N ILE A 146 14.24 5.14 -8.81
CA ILE A 146 14.33 6.42 -9.50
C ILE A 146 13.83 7.57 -8.61
N GLY A 147 12.71 7.38 -7.91
CA GLY A 147 12.18 8.38 -6.99
C GLY A 147 13.19 8.78 -5.90
N ILE A 148 13.88 7.81 -5.29
CA ILE A 148 14.93 8.07 -4.29
C ILE A 148 16.10 8.83 -4.94
N VAL A 149 16.57 8.38 -6.10
CA VAL A 149 17.69 9.03 -6.81
C VAL A 149 17.35 10.48 -7.13
N VAL A 150 16.15 10.75 -7.65
CA VAL A 150 15.70 12.11 -7.94
C VAL A 150 15.58 12.94 -6.67
N ALA A 151 15.07 12.40 -5.57
CA ALA A 151 15.03 13.12 -4.29
C ALA A 151 16.44 13.51 -3.80
N LEU A 152 17.43 12.62 -3.96
CA LEU A 152 18.82 12.88 -3.58
C LEU A 152 19.47 13.92 -4.51
N LEU A 153 19.24 13.82 -5.82
CA LEU A 153 19.70 14.81 -6.80
C LEU A 153 19.09 16.18 -6.51
N TYR A 154 17.79 16.25 -6.22
CA TYR A 154 17.12 17.49 -5.89
C TYR A 154 17.73 18.15 -4.64
N GLN A 155 17.87 17.39 -3.55
CA GLN A 155 18.46 17.89 -2.31
C GLN A 155 19.86 18.46 -2.51
N ARG A 156 20.66 17.83 -3.38
CA ARG A 156 22.05 18.23 -3.62
C ARG A 156 22.19 19.36 -4.64
N TYR A 157 21.36 19.41 -5.67
CA TYR A 157 21.61 20.24 -6.86
C TYR A 157 20.58 21.36 -7.11
N HIS A 158 19.42 21.39 -6.44
CA HIS A 158 18.35 22.36 -6.74
C HIS A 158 18.74 23.85 -6.55
N ARG A 159 19.84 24.15 -5.86
CA ARG A 159 20.38 25.52 -5.68
C ARG A 159 21.75 25.72 -6.30
N LYS A 160 22.26 24.73 -7.05
CA LYS A 160 23.61 24.80 -7.59
C LYS A 160 23.66 25.81 -8.74
N LYS A 161 24.57 26.78 -8.65
CA LYS A 161 24.85 27.73 -9.74
C LYS A 161 25.84 27.11 -10.71
N LEU A 162 25.62 27.33 -12.00
CA LEU A 162 26.52 26.94 -13.10
C LEU A 162 27.25 28.19 -13.62
N PRO A 163 28.33 28.04 -14.39
CA PRO A 163 28.98 29.15 -15.09
C PRO A 163 27.98 29.90 -15.99
N ASP A 164 28.26 31.17 -16.28
CA ASP A 164 27.30 32.07 -16.93
C ASP A 164 26.76 31.55 -18.27
N TRP A 165 27.61 30.91 -19.08
CA TRP A 165 27.21 30.31 -20.37
C TRP A 165 26.26 29.10 -20.22
N LEU A 166 26.20 28.47 -19.04
CA LEU A 166 25.24 27.42 -18.67
C LEU A 166 24.19 27.92 -17.66
N GLY A 167 24.13 29.22 -17.38
CA GLY A 167 23.32 29.79 -16.31
C GLY A 167 21.83 29.42 -16.42
N PHE A 168 21.33 29.25 -17.66
CA PHE A 168 19.96 28.81 -17.94
C PHE A 168 19.60 27.47 -17.29
N PHE A 169 20.55 26.53 -17.20
CA PHE A 169 20.36 25.19 -16.66
C PHE A 169 20.62 25.11 -15.15
N GLY A 170 20.99 26.22 -14.49
CA GLY A 170 21.29 26.23 -13.06
C GLY A 170 20.08 26.00 -12.14
N GLY A 171 20.37 25.67 -10.88
CA GLY A 171 19.39 25.52 -9.82
C GLY A 171 18.44 24.35 -10.07
N ARG A 172 17.13 24.60 -9.98
CA ARG A 172 16.08 23.58 -10.10
C ARG A 172 16.02 22.93 -11.47
N ARG A 173 16.36 23.67 -12.54
CA ARG A 173 16.36 23.19 -13.92
C ARG A 173 17.46 22.14 -14.17
N LEU A 174 18.51 22.16 -13.36
CA LEU A 174 19.58 21.16 -13.43
C LEU A 174 19.08 19.76 -13.04
N VAL A 175 18.10 19.69 -12.13
CA VAL A 175 17.71 18.41 -11.51
C VAL A 175 17.05 17.46 -12.53
N PRO A 176 16.08 17.87 -13.37
CA PRO A 176 15.56 17.01 -14.42
C PRO A 176 16.62 16.51 -15.40
N ILE A 177 17.61 17.35 -15.75
CA ILE A 177 18.72 16.97 -16.65
C ILE A 177 19.56 15.87 -16.02
N LEU A 178 20.00 16.07 -14.77
CA LEU A 178 20.76 15.05 -14.05
C LEU A 178 19.93 13.77 -13.84
N SER A 179 18.62 13.89 -13.68
CA SER A 179 17.72 12.75 -13.51
C SER A 179 17.61 11.92 -14.79
N ALA A 180 17.61 12.54 -15.97
CA ALA A 180 17.66 11.83 -17.26
C ALA A 180 18.94 11.00 -17.38
N PHE A 181 20.11 11.60 -17.14
CA PHE A 181 21.39 10.88 -17.19
C PHE A 181 21.49 9.78 -16.13
N ALA A 182 20.99 10.03 -14.92
CA ALA A 182 20.92 9.01 -13.88
C ALA A 182 20.01 7.86 -14.29
N GLY A 183 18.82 8.14 -14.86
CA GLY A 183 17.90 7.13 -15.37
C GLY A 183 18.53 6.26 -16.45
N LEU A 184 19.29 6.87 -17.38
CA LEU A 184 20.04 6.14 -18.40
C LEU A 184 21.06 5.18 -17.79
N ILE A 185 21.93 5.68 -16.90
CA ILE A 185 23.00 4.87 -16.28
C ILE A 185 22.38 3.74 -15.46
N ILE A 186 21.38 4.05 -14.65
CA ILE A 186 20.70 3.07 -13.79
C ILE A 186 19.96 2.04 -14.63
N GLY A 187 19.32 2.44 -15.74
CA GLY A 187 18.63 1.54 -16.65
C GLY A 187 19.58 0.53 -17.29
N VAL A 188 20.73 0.97 -17.77
CA VAL A 188 21.78 0.06 -18.30
C VAL A 188 22.26 -0.90 -17.23
N VAL A 189 22.54 -0.41 -16.02
CA VAL A 189 22.98 -1.26 -14.90
C VAL A 189 21.91 -2.27 -14.52
N PHE A 190 20.64 -1.85 -14.41
CA PHE A 190 19.53 -2.75 -14.12
C PHE A 190 19.36 -3.80 -15.22
N GLY A 191 19.38 -3.42 -16.50
CA GLY A 191 19.23 -4.35 -17.62
C GLY A 191 20.25 -5.49 -17.60
N TYR A 192 21.51 -5.21 -17.31
CA TYR A 192 22.54 -6.26 -17.19
C TYR A 192 22.42 -7.12 -15.93
N ILE A 193 21.92 -6.58 -14.83
CA ILE A 193 21.75 -7.32 -13.57
C ILE A 193 20.39 -8.05 -13.54
N TRP A 194 19.45 -7.65 -14.40
CA TRP A 194 18.07 -8.15 -14.42
C TRP A 194 17.96 -9.67 -14.54
N PRO A 195 18.76 -10.41 -15.35
CA PRO A 195 18.64 -11.87 -15.40
C PRO A 195 18.75 -12.53 -14.01
N VAL A 196 19.55 -11.97 -13.11
CA VAL A 196 19.66 -12.46 -11.73
C VAL A 196 18.53 -11.90 -10.86
N LEU A 197 18.26 -10.59 -10.95
CA LEU A 197 17.24 -9.94 -10.11
C LEU A 197 15.82 -10.37 -10.47
N GLY A 198 15.45 -10.33 -11.75
CA GLY A 198 14.17 -10.78 -12.29
C GLY A 198 13.90 -12.25 -11.95
N THR A 199 14.83 -13.16 -12.22
CA THR A 199 14.69 -14.58 -11.82
C THR A 199 14.52 -14.72 -10.30
N GLY A 200 15.29 -13.98 -9.51
CA GLY A 200 15.16 -13.98 -8.05
C GLY A 200 13.80 -13.49 -7.57
N LEU A 201 13.30 -12.39 -8.16
CA LEU A 201 11.98 -11.82 -7.86
C LEU A 201 10.85 -12.75 -8.31
N HIS A 202 10.94 -13.34 -9.50
CA HIS A 202 9.97 -14.31 -10.01
C HIS A 202 9.87 -15.52 -9.09
N ASN A 203 11.01 -16.16 -8.77
CA ASN A 203 11.06 -17.32 -7.87
C ASN A 203 10.56 -16.97 -6.46
N PHE A 204 10.89 -15.79 -5.95
CA PHE A 204 10.39 -15.31 -4.67
C PHE A 204 8.87 -15.09 -4.73
N GLY A 205 8.34 -14.54 -5.82
CA GLY A 205 6.91 -14.38 -6.08
C GLY A 205 6.17 -15.72 -6.09
N GLU A 206 6.65 -16.68 -6.86
CA GLU A 206 6.08 -18.04 -6.93
C GLU A 206 6.17 -18.76 -5.58
N TRP A 207 7.29 -18.63 -4.87
CA TRP A 207 7.42 -19.16 -3.51
C TRP A 207 6.40 -18.52 -2.55
N LEU A 208 6.20 -17.21 -2.66
CA LEU A 208 5.28 -16.47 -1.81
C LEU A 208 3.84 -16.93 -2.09
N VAL A 209 3.43 -17.02 -3.36
CA VAL A 209 2.11 -17.57 -3.74
C VAL A 209 1.97 -19.04 -3.31
N GLY A 210 3.03 -19.84 -3.43
CA GLY A 210 3.07 -21.25 -3.02
C GLY A 210 3.06 -21.47 -1.51
N SER A 211 3.28 -20.43 -0.69
CA SER A 211 3.38 -20.56 0.78
C SER A 211 2.04 -20.85 1.49
N GLY A 212 0.93 -20.78 0.77
CA GLY A 212 -0.41 -21.11 1.24
C GLY A 212 -0.83 -20.38 2.52
N SER A 213 -1.56 -21.08 3.38
CA SER A 213 -2.15 -20.50 4.60
C SER A 213 -1.11 -19.98 5.58
N VAL A 214 0.03 -20.68 5.70
CA VAL A 214 1.09 -20.28 6.63
C VAL A 214 1.70 -18.96 6.18
N GLY A 215 2.02 -18.81 4.89
CA GLY A 215 2.58 -17.56 4.41
C GLY A 215 1.59 -16.41 4.38
N ALA A 216 0.30 -16.67 4.10
CA ALA A 216 -0.76 -15.67 4.27
C ALA A 216 -0.79 -15.14 5.72
N GLY A 217 -0.68 -16.05 6.69
CA GLY A 217 -0.62 -15.70 8.11
C GLY A 217 0.61 -14.89 8.49
N ILE A 218 1.81 -15.32 8.08
CA ILE A 218 3.06 -14.59 8.33
C ILE A 218 2.99 -13.18 7.73
N TYR A 219 2.47 -13.07 6.50
CA TYR A 219 2.27 -11.79 5.83
C TYR A 219 1.32 -10.89 6.63
N GLY A 220 0.20 -11.40 7.14
CA GLY A 220 -0.74 -10.64 7.98
C GLY A 220 -0.08 -10.09 9.26
N VAL A 221 0.71 -10.92 9.96
CA VAL A 221 1.45 -10.47 11.15
C VAL A 221 2.48 -9.40 10.80
N ALA A 222 3.29 -9.63 9.76
CA ALA A 222 4.32 -8.70 9.32
C ALA A 222 3.73 -7.35 8.87
N ASN A 223 2.61 -7.39 8.13
CA ASN A 223 1.88 -6.21 7.68
C ASN A 223 1.49 -5.33 8.87
N ARG A 224 0.81 -5.89 9.89
CA ARG A 224 0.43 -5.13 11.09
C ARG A 224 1.66 -4.66 11.88
N ALA A 225 2.68 -5.49 12.03
CA ALA A 225 3.90 -5.11 12.77
C ALA A 225 4.64 -3.90 12.16
N LEU A 226 4.49 -3.67 10.84
CA LEU A 226 5.17 -2.59 10.11
C LEU A 226 4.37 -1.28 9.99
N ILE A 227 3.10 -1.24 10.42
CA ILE A 227 2.29 0.00 10.44
C ILE A 227 2.92 1.12 11.29
N PRO A 228 3.44 0.91 12.51
CA PRO A 228 3.97 2.00 13.33
C PRO A 228 5.13 2.77 12.66
N VAL A 229 5.81 2.15 11.69
CA VAL A 229 6.89 2.75 10.91
C VAL A 229 6.49 3.06 9.46
N GLY A 230 5.24 2.80 9.06
CA GLY A 230 4.72 3.01 7.71
C GLY A 230 5.30 2.07 6.65
N MET A 231 6.04 1.04 7.05
CA MET A 231 6.76 0.14 6.13
C MET A 231 5.88 -0.97 5.56
N HIS A 232 4.66 -1.12 6.06
CA HIS A 232 3.69 -2.08 5.56
C HIS A 232 3.32 -1.80 4.10
N HIS A 233 3.30 -0.54 3.64
CA HIS A 233 3.12 -0.22 2.23
C HIS A 233 4.24 -0.78 1.34
N LEU A 234 5.49 -0.76 1.83
CA LEU A 234 6.61 -1.38 1.11
C LEU A 234 6.46 -2.90 1.09
N LEU A 235 6.10 -3.51 2.23
CA LEU A 235 5.81 -4.94 2.30
C LEU A 235 4.72 -5.33 1.30
N ASN A 236 3.65 -4.54 1.20
CA ASN A 236 2.52 -4.77 0.32
C ASN A 236 2.86 -4.60 -1.17
N SER A 237 3.86 -3.77 -1.48
CA SER A 237 4.16 -3.38 -2.85
C SER A 237 4.52 -4.58 -3.74
N PHE A 238 5.08 -5.64 -3.16
CA PHE A 238 5.43 -6.84 -3.91
C PHE A 238 4.27 -7.86 -3.99
N PRO A 239 3.67 -8.35 -2.88
CA PRO A 239 2.56 -9.30 -2.93
C PRO A 239 1.37 -8.79 -3.76
N TRP A 240 0.97 -7.52 -3.57
CA TRP A 240 -0.24 -6.99 -4.19
C TRP A 240 -0.07 -6.62 -5.67
N PHE A 241 1.12 -6.21 -6.09
CA PHE A 241 1.34 -5.66 -7.45
C PHE A 241 2.31 -6.46 -8.32
N GLN A 242 3.07 -7.41 -7.76
CA GLN A 242 4.10 -8.14 -8.50
C GLN A 242 4.07 -9.66 -8.30
N ALA A 243 3.59 -10.18 -7.17
CA ALA A 243 3.67 -11.62 -6.89
C ALA A 243 2.76 -12.46 -7.79
N GLY A 244 3.37 -13.43 -8.48
CA GLY A 244 2.73 -14.37 -9.40
C GLY A 244 2.29 -13.73 -10.72
N SER A 245 1.80 -14.58 -11.63
CA SER A 245 1.31 -14.14 -12.94
C SER A 245 0.06 -14.92 -13.36
N TYR A 246 -0.87 -14.23 -14.03
CA TYR A 246 -2.06 -14.83 -14.63
C TYR A 246 -2.50 -13.97 -15.82
N ASP A 247 -2.54 -14.52 -17.03
CA ASP A 247 -2.94 -13.83 -18.26
C ASP A 247 -2.28 -12.44 -18.46
N GLY A 248 -0.97 -12.36 -18.20
CA GLY A 248 -0.20 -11.10 -18.31
C GLY A 248 -0.48 -10.08 -17.20
N LYS A 249 -1.25 -10.44 -16.17
CA LYS A 249 -1.45 -9.64 -14.95
C LYS A 249 -0.53 -10.15 -13.83
N HIS A 250 -0.03 -9.21 -13.02
CA HIS A 250 0.92 -9.47 -11.94
C HIS A 250 0.40 -8.91 -10.62
N GLY A 251 0.74 -9.61 -9.53
CA GLY A 251 0.30 -9.24 -8.19
C GLY A 251 -1.11 -9.72 -7.86
N ASP A 252 -1.33 -9.95 -6.57
CA ASP A 252 -2.53 -10.57 -6.05
C ASP A 252 -3.82 -9.81 -6.41
N ILE A 253 -3.77 -8.47 -6.46
CA ILE A 253 -4.92 -7.62 -6.80
C ILE A 253 -5.32 -7.82 -8.26
N ALA A 254 -4.39 -7.60 -9.20
CA ALA A 254 -4.71 -7.65 -10.62
C ALA A 254 -5.07 -9.06 -11.08
N ARG A 255 -4.42 -10.09 -10.51
CA ARG A 255 -4.74 -11.50 -10.75
C ARG A 255 -6.15 -11.86 -10.28
N PHE A 256 -6.55 -11.44 -9.07
CA PHE A 256 -7.90 -11.68 -8.57
C PHE A 256 -8.95 -10.99 -9.43
N LEU A 257 -8.72 -9.72 -9.81
CA LEU A 257 -9.65 -8.98 -10.69
C LEU A 257 -9.74 -9.59 -12.09
N ALA A 258 -8.71 -10.30 -12.55
CA ALA A 258 -8.72 -11.07 -13.80
C ALA A 258 -9.32 -12.49 -13.64
N GLY A 259 -9.80 -12.87 -12.45
CA GLY A 259 -10.45 -14.16 -12.21
C GLY A 259 -9.51 -15.32 -11.89
N ASP A 260 -8.24 -15.06 -11.55
CA ASP A 260 -7.29 -16.11 -11.16
C ASP A 260 -7.79 -16.87 -9.90
N PRO A 261 -8.09 -18.18 -9.99
CA PRO A 261 -8.56 -18.96 -8.86
C PRO A 261 -7.49 -19.16 -7.78
N THR A 262 -6.24 -18.80 -8.01
CA THR A 262 -5.14 -18.89 -7.05
C THR A 262 -4.77 -17.54 -6.42
N ALA A 263 -5.50 -16.47 -6.75
CA ALA A 263 -5.32 -15.15 -6.15
C ALA A 263 -6.25 -14.92 -4.93
N GLY A 264 -5.97 -13.86 -4.17
CA GLY A 264 -6.66 -13.49 -2.94
C GLY A 264 -5.91 -13.84 -1.65
N GLN A 265 -4.74 -14.49 -1.76
CA GLN A 265 -4.00 -15.02 -0.61
C GLN A 265 -3.52 -13.94 0.36
N PHE A 266 -3.08 -12.80 -0.17
CA PHE A 266 -2.56 -11.65 0.58
C PHE A 266 -3.62 -10.56 0.75
N MET A 267 -4.89 -10.87 0.48
CA MET A 267 -6.02 -9.94 0.56
C MET A 267 -7.15 -10.43 1.46
N THR A 268 -7.64 -11.65 1.25
CA THR A 268 -8.92 -12.14 1.79
C THR A 268 -9.03 -12.01 3.31
N GLY A 269 -7.96 -12.29 4.06
CA GLY A 269 -7.99 -12.24 5.53
C GLY A 269 -8.06 -10.85 6.15
N PHE A 270 -7.95 -9.78 5.36
CA PHE A 270 -8.18 -8.43 5.87
C PHE A 270 -9.65 -8.12 6.09
N PHE A 271 -10.56 -8.66 5.28
CA PHE A 271 -12.01 -8.41 5.40
C PHE A 271 -12.57 -8.73 6.80
N PRO A 272 -12.31 -9.91 7.43
CA PRO A 272 -12.73 -10.18 8.80
C PRO A 272 -12.24 -9.15 9.81
N ILE A 273 -11.02 -8.63 9.61
CA ILE A 273 -10.41 -7.69 10.55
C ILE A 273 -11.00 -6.29 10.40
N MET A 274 -11.05 -5.79 9.18
CA MET A 274 -11.42 -4.41 8.86
C MET A 274 -12.93 -4.18 8.99
N MET A 275 -13.74 -5.13 8.52
CA MET A 275 -15.20 -5.01 8.57
C MET A 275 -15.80 -5.39 9.93
N PHE A 276 -15.15 -6.25 10.72
CA PHE A 276 -15.81 -6.83 11.89
C PHE A 276 -14.98 -6.69 13.17
N ALA A 277 -13.72 -7.12 13.14
CA ALA A 277 -12.88 -7.17 14.33
C ALA A 277 -12.57 -5.78 14.92
N LEU A 278 -12.13 -4.83 14.09
CA LEU A 278 -11.81 -3.47 14.54
C LEU A 278 -13.06 -2.66 14.93
N PRO A 279 -14.19 -2.72 14.21
CA PRO A 279 -15.45 -2.16 14.70
C PRO A 279 -15.87 -2.74 16.07
N ALA A 280 -15.65 -4.02 16.32
CA ALA A 280 -15.92 -4.62 17.62
C ALA A 280 -14.93 -4.16 18.72
N ALA A 281 -13.67 -3.88 18.37
CA ALA A 281 -12.72 -3.23 19.27
C ALA A 281 -13.16 -1.80 19.63
N CYS A 282 -13.66 -1.02 18.65
CA CYS A 282 -14.26 0.29 18.89
C CYS A 282 -15.44 0.21 19.86
N LEU A 283 -16.31 -0.81 19.71
CA LEU A 283 -17.41 -1.06 20.64
C LEU A 283 -16.91 -1.38 22.06
N ALA A 284 -15.85 -2.18 22.19
CA ALA A 284 -15.24 -2.49 23.47
C ALA A 284 -14.64 -1.24 24.15
N ILE A 285 -13.95 -0.38 23.39
CA ILE A 285 -13.42 0.90 23.88
C ILE A 285 -14.56 1.80 24.39
N TYR A 286 -15.63 1.94 23.61
CA TYR A 286 -16.82 2.68 24.00
C TYR A 286 -17.43 2.18 25.32
N HIS A 287 -17.61 0.86 25.47
CA HIS A 287 -18.16 0.28 26.70
C HIS A 287 -17.23 0.43 27.91
N CYS A 288 -15.92 0.55 27.69
CA CYS A 288 -14.94 0.76 28.74
C CYS A 288 -14.71 2.23 29.10
N ALA A 289 -15.23 3.19 28.32
CA ALA A 289 -15.13 4.62 28.62
C ALA A 289 -15.91 5.00 29.90
N ARG A 290 -15.38 6.01 30.61
CA ARG A 290 -16.04 6.58 31.80
C ARG A 290 -17.43 7.14 31.44
N PRO A 291 -18.44 7.04 32.32
CA PRO A 291 -19.81 7.47 32.01
C PRO A 291 -19.89 8.90 31.46
N GLU A 292 -19.07 9.81 31.98
CA GLU A 292 -19.06 11.23 31.65
C GLU A 292 -18.52 11.50 30.24
N ARG A 293 -17.60 10.65 29.74
CA ARG A 293 -16.98 10.79 28.40
C ARG A 293 -17.63 9.87 27.36
N ARG A 294 -18.50 8.94 27.77
CA ARG A 294 -19.08 7.88 26.92
C ARG A 294 -19.79 8.41 25.68
N LYS A 295 -20.45 9.57 25.76
CA LYS A 295 -21.11 10.19 24.60
C LYS A 295 -20.11 10.64 23.53
N VAL A 296 -19.02 11.31 23.95
CA VAL A 296 -17.97 11.80 23.05
C VAL A 296 -17.20 10.62 22.44
N VAL A 297 -16.79 9.67 23.28
CA VAL A 297 -16.09 8.45 22.82
C VAL A 297 -16.96 7.62 21.91
N GLY A 298 -18.26 7.50 22.20
CA GLY A 298 -19.21 6.76 21.35
C GLY A 298 -19.31 7.34 19.94
N GLY A 299 -19.44 8.67 19.82
CA GLY A 299 -19.45 9.33 18.51
C GLY A 299 -18.13 9.15 17.75
N MET A 300 -17.00 9.30 18.43
CA MET A 300 -15.67 9.09 17.84
C MET A 300 -15.47 7.64 17.38
N MET A 301 -15.68 6.66 18.27
CA MET A 301 -15.50 5.24 17.98
C MET A 301 -16.46 4.74 16.88
N LEU A 302 -17.70 5.25 16.82
CA LEU A 302 -18.62 4.93 15.74
C LEU A 302 -18.13 5.45 14.39
N SER A 303 -17.63 6.68 14.33
CA SER A 303 -17.08 7.26 13.09
C SER A 303 -15.87 6.48 12.59
N LEU A 304 -14.95 6.12 13.49
CA LEU A 304 -13.78 5.31 13.15
C LEU A 304 -14.19 3.90 12.69
N ALA A 305 -15.10 3.25 13.41
CA ALA A 305 -15.62 1.93 13.06
C ALA A 305 -16.32 1.93 11.70
N LEU A 306 -17.12 2.96 11.39
CA LEU A 306 -17.78 3.09 10.09
C LEU A 306 -16.76 3.30 8.97
N THR A 307 -15.73 4.10 9.22
CA THR A 307 -14.64 4.31 8.26
C THR A 307 -13.94 2.99 7.94
N ALA A 308 -13.50 2.24 8.95
CA ALA A 308 -12.89 0.93 8.76
C ALA A 308 -13.84 -0.07 8.10
N PHE A 309 -15.12 -0.08 8.48
CA PHE A 309 -16.10 -0.98 7.87
C PHE A 309 -16.31 -0.69 6.39
N VAL A 310 -16.53 0.58 6.02
CA VAL A 310 -16.92 0.96 4.66
C VAL A 310 -15.72 0.96 3.73
N THR A 311 -14.63 1.61 4.13
CA THR A 311 -13.47 1.85 3.26
C THR A 311 -12.32 0.92 3.55
N GLY A 312 -12.29 0.30 4.74
CA GLY A 312 -11.21 -0.58 5.14
C GLY A 312 -10.00 0.12 5.75
N VAL A 313 -10.03 1.45 5.90
CA VAL A 313 -8.95 2.24 6.51
C VAL A 313 -8.93 2.01 8.02
N THR A 314 -7.84 1.46 8.54
CA THR A 314 -7.73 1.01 9.94
C THR A 314 -6.85 1.89 10.82
N GLU A 315 -5.95 2.65 10.22
CA GLU A 315 -4.91 3.41 10.92
C GLU A 315 -5.49 4.32 12.00
N PRO A 316 -6.59 5.07 11.78
CA PRO A 316 -7.19 5.90 12.81
C PRO A 316 -7.62 5.12 14.07
N ILE A 317 -8.05 3.86 13.94
CA ILE A 317 -8.40 2.98 15.07
C ILE A 317 -7.13 2.43 15.71
N GLU A 318 -6.22 1.90 14.90
CA GLU A 318 -4.97 1.28 15.39
C GLU A 318 -4.13 2.29 16.19
N PHE A 319 -4.09 3.54 15.76
CA PHE A 319 -3.35 4.60 16.46
C PHE A 319 -3.92 4.94 17.84
N THR A 320 -5.19 4.62 18.12
CA THR A 320 -5.77 4.85 19.46
C THR A 320 -5.26 3.86 20.51
N PHE A 321 -4.55 2.80 20.13
CA PHE A 321 -4.04 1.83 21.09
C PHE A 321 -2.63 1.30 20.78
N MET A 322 -2.08 1.46 19.57
CA MET A 322 -0.80 0.83 19.23
C MET A 322 0.36 1.31 20.12
N PHE A 323 0.38 2.60 20.45
CA PHE A 323 1.43 3.21 21.27
C PHE A 323 1.10 3.15 22.77
N LEU A 324 -0.20 3.11 23.11
CA LEU A 324 -0.68 3.04 24.49
C LEU A 324 -0.60 1.60 25.04
N ALA A 325 -0.84 0.60 24.20
CA ALA A 325 -0.88 -0.81 24.57
C ALA A 325 -0.16 -1.69 23.52
N PRO A 326 1.19 -1.67 23.46
CA PRO A 326 1.96 -2.44 22.48
C PRO A 326 1.68 -3.96 22.52
N ALA A 327 1.42 -4.52 23.70
CA ALA A 327 1.06 -5.94 23.83
C ALA A 327 -0.30 -6.25 23.19
N LEU A 328 -1.30 -5.38 23.37
CA LEU A 328 -2.61 -5.51 22.73
C LEU A 328 -2.48 -5.36 21.20
N TYR A 329 -1.58 -4.49 20.74
CA TYR A 329 -1.23 -4.36 19.34
C TYR A 329 -0.56 -5.61 18.76
N ALA A 330 0.34 -6.26 19.51
CA ALA A 330 0.92 -7.53 19.11
C ALA A 330 -0.14 -8.63 18.98
N VAL A 331 -1.12 -8.68 19.90
CA VAL A 331 -2.27 -9.59 19.79
C VAL A 331 -3.09 -9.28 18.55
N HIS A 332 -3.36 -8.01 18.26
CA HIS A 332 -4.03 -7.60 17.02
C HIS A 332 -3.27 -8.05 15.76
N ALA A 333 -1.94 -7.92 15.74
CA ALA A 333 -1.11 -8.39 14.64
C ALA A 333 -1.19 -9.91 14.44
N VAL A 334 -1.09 -10.68 15.53
CA VAL A 334 -1.22 -12.14 15.50
C VAL A 334 -2.60 -12.57 15.03
N LEU A 335 -3.68 -11.97 15.55
CA LEU A 335 -5.04 -12.29 15.15
C LEU A 335 -5.30 -11.94 13.68
N THR A 336 -4.69 -10.87 13.16
CA THR A 336 -4.72 -10.56 11.73
C THR A 336 -4.05 -11.68 10.91
N GLY A 337 -2.88 -12.15 11.34
CA GLY A 337 -2.24 -13.32 10.73
C GLY A 337 -3.11 -14.58 10.79
N VAL A 338 -3.76 -14.85 11.93
CA VAL A 338 -4.70 -15.98 12.06
C VAL A 338 -5.86 -15.84 11.08
N SER A 339 -6.42 -14.63 10.91
CA SER A 339 -7.46 -14.36 9.92
C SER A 339 -6.97 -14.71 8.52
N MET A 340 -5.80 -14.20 8.10
CA MET A 340 -5.22 -14.49 6.79
C MET A 340 -4.99 -15.99 6.55
N ALA A 341 -4.42 -16.70 7.52
CA ALA A 341 -4.18 -18.13 7.41
C ALA A 341 -5.49 -18.93 7.33
N LEU A 342 -6.46 -18.59 8.20
CA LEU A 342 -7.74 -19.28 8.30
C LEU A 342 -8.57 -19.08 7.04
N THR A 343 -8.66 -17.85 6.53
CA THR A 343 -9.49 -17.57 5.36
C THR A 343 -8.99 -18.31 4.13
N TRP A 344 -7.67 -18.33 3.94
CA TRP A 344 -7.05 -19.11 2.89
C TRP A 344 -7.22 -20.62 3.08
N ALA A 345 -7.05 -21.13 4.31
CA ALA A 345 -7.21 -22.56 4.62
C ALA A 345 -8.63 -23.07 4.33
N LEU A 346 -9.65 -22.23 4.55
CA LEU A 346 -11.05 -22.55 4.27
C LEU A 346 -11.41 -22.35 2.79
N GLY A 347 -10.45 -21.95 1.95
CA GLY A 347 -10.61 -21.71 0.52
C GLY A 347 -11.53 -20.54 0.20
N MET A 348 -11.60 -19.55 1.10
CA MET A 348 -12.30 -18.30 0.83
C MET A 348 -11.38 -17.39 0.01
N LYS A 349 -11.95 -16.68 -0.95
CA LYS A 349 -11.20 -15.77 -1.82
C LYS A 349 -12.02 -14.52 -2.03
N ASP A 350 -11.45 -13.40 -1.63
CA ASP A 350 -11.94 -12.08 -1.98
C ASP A 350 -10.74 -11.17 -2.18
N GLY A 351 -10.93 -10.09 -2.91
CA GLY A 351 -9.90 -9.13 -3.24
C GLY A 351 -10.37 -7.71 -3.02
N PHE A 352 -9.45 -6.77 -3.08
CA PHE A 352 -9.75 -5.36 -2.98
C PHE A 352 -8.83 -4.59 -3.90
N GLY A 353 -9.29 -3.43 -4.35
CA GLY A 353 -8.40 -2.49 -5.04
C GLY A 353 -7.84 -1.40 -4.13
N PHE A 354 -8.36 -1.27 -2.91
CA PHE A 354 -7.83 -0.33 -1.92
C PHE A 354 -7.55 -0.97 -0.55
N SER A 355 -8.57 -1.38 0.21
CA SER A 355 -8.35 -1.71 1.62
C SER A 355 -9.37 -2.67 2.23
N ALA A 356 -9.96 -3.61 1.49
CA ALA A 356 -10.83 -4.67 2.06
C ALA A 356 -12.04 -4.16 2.87
N GLY A 357 -12.60 -3.01 2.49
CA GLY A 357 -13.83 -2.48 3.09
C GLY A 357 -15.09 -3.12 2.50
N ALA A 358 -16.25 -2.76 3.06
CA ALA A 358 -17.55 -3.21 2.57
C ALA A 358 -17.78 -2.83 1.10
N ILE A 359 -17.20 -1.71 0.62
CA ILE A 359 -17.24 -1.34 -0.80
C ILE A 359 -16.55 -2.41 -1.66
N ASP A 360 -15.31 -2.78 -1.32
CA ASP A 360 -14.57 -3.82 -2.04
C ASP A 360 -15.33 -5.16 -1.99
N PHE A 361 -15.82 -5.55 -0.80
CA PHE A 361 -16.57 -6.79 -0.59
C PHE A 361 -17.78 -6.87 -1.50
N VAL A 362 -18.64 -5.84 -1.49
CA VAL A 362 -19.87 -5.81 -2.29
C VAL A 362 -19.56 -5.79 -3.78
N LEU A 363 -18.56 -5.02 -4.21
CA LEU A 363 -18.15 -4.99 -5.61
C LEU A 363 -17.60 -6.35 -6.06
N ASN A 364 -16.94 -7.11 -5.20
CA ASN A 364 -16.30 -8.36 -5.61
C ASN A 364 -17.15 -9.61 -5.38
N LEU A 365 -18.38 -9.48 -4.86
CA LEU A 365 -19.31 -10.61 -4.64
C LEU A 365 -19.49 -11.52 -5.87
N GLY A 366 -19.47 -10.97 -7.09
CA GLY A 366 -19.62 -11.73 -8.33
C GLY A 366 -18.44 -12.65 -8.68
N ILE A 367 -17.25 -12.33 -8.17
CA ILE A 367 -15.99 -13.04 -8.45
C ILE A 367 -15.37 -13.68 -7.19
N ALA A 368 -15.93 -13.39 -6.01
CA ALA A 368 -15.47 -13.94 -4.74
C ALA A 368 -15.84 -15.42 -4.57
N THR A 369 -14.98 -16.17 -3.86
CA THR A 369 -15.21 -17.56 -3.47
C THR A 369 -15.62 -17.65 -2.00
N LYS A 370 -16.80 -18.22 -1.73
CA LYS A 370 -17.40 -18.36 -0.38
C LYS A 370 -17.52 -17.03 0.42
N PRO A 371 -18.01 -15.92 -0.18
CA PRO A 371 -18.06 -14.61 0.49
C PRO A 371 -18.92 -14.62 1.79
N TRP A 372 -19.97 -15.42 1.86
CA TRP A 372 -20.81 -15.50 3.06
C TRP A 372 -20.14 -16.25 4.22
N LEU A 373 -19.25 -17.19 3.92
CA LEU A 373 -18.40 -17.81 4.95
C LEU A 373 -17.39 -16.78 5.49
N LEU A 374 -16.92 -15.86 4.63
CA LEU A 374 -16.03 -14.77 5.02
C LEU A 374 -16.72 -13.82 6.02
N VAL A 375 -17.98 -13.50 5.77
CA VAL A 375 -18.84 -12.73 6.70
C VAL A 375 -18.99 -13.47 8.03
N LEU A 376 -19.27 -14.79 8.01
CA LEU A 376 -19.40 -15.58 9.23
C LEU A 376 -18.11 -15.59 10.05
N VAL A 377 -16.96 -15.80 9.39
CA VAL A 377 -15.64 -15.71 10.04
C VAL A 377 -15.40 -14.32 10.60
N GLY A 378 -15.76 -13.27 9.85
CA GLY A 378 -15.77 -11.88 10.32
C GLY A 378 -16.54 -11.69 11.63
N LEU A 379 -17.77 -12.18 11.71
CA LEU A 379 -18.58 -12.13 12.93
C LEU A 379 -17.92 -12.89 14.10
N CYS A 380 -17.30 -14.04 13.84
CA CYS A 380 -16.51 -14.74 14.86
C CYS A 380 -15.33 -13.88 15.36
N PHE A 381 -14.61 -13.23 14.46
CA PHE A 381 -13.53 -12.30 14.81
C PHE A 381 -14.05 -11.07 15.58
N ALA A 382 -15.24 -10.56 15.28
CA ALA A 382 -15.89 -9.50 16.04
C ALA A 382 -16.07 -9.90 17.50
N VAL A 383 -16.60 -11.11 17.74
CA VAL A 383 -16.78 -11.65 19.08
C VAL A 383 -15.45 -11.77 19.81
N VAL A 384 -14.44 -12.38 19.17
CA VAL A 384 -13.09 -12.53 19.74
C VAL A 384 -12.50 -11.16 20.10
N TYR A 385 -12.53 -10.20 19.18
CA TYR A 385 -11.96 -8.87 19.41
C TYR A 385 -12.67 -8.11 20.52
N TYR A 386 -14.01 -8.13 20.55
CA TYR A 386 -14.76 -7.47 21.60
C TYR A 386 -14.32 -7.96 22.99
N PHE A 387 -14.24 -9.29 23.19
CA PHE A 387 -13.86 -9.86 24.48
C PHE A 387 -12.38 -9.64 24.79
N VAL A 388 -11.47 -9.81 23.83
CA VAL A 388 -10.04 -9.57 24.02
C VAL A 388 -9.77 -8.12 24.42
N PHE A 389 -10.33 -7.15 23.69
CA PHE A 389 -10.16 -5.73 24.00
C PHE A 389 -10.79 -5.38 25.35
N ARG A 390 -12.04 -5.78 25.60
CA ARG A 390 -12.72 -5.49 26.86
C ARG A 390 -11.99 -6.09 28.06
N PHE A 391 -11.49 -7.31 27.94
CA PHE A 391 -10.68 -7.96 28.96
C PHE A 391 -9.37 -7.20 29.18
N ALA A 392 -8.61 -6.93 28.11
CA ALA A 392 -7.32 -6.25 28.23
C ALA A 392 -7.46 -4.85 28.84
N ILE A 393 -8.46 -4.07 28.39
CA ILE A 393 -8.71 -2.71 28.87
C ILE A 393 -9.06 -2.73 30.37
N THR A 394 -9.94 -3.63 30.80
CA THR A 394 -10.37 -3.66 32.21
C THR A 394 -9.36 -4.32 33.13
N LYS A 395 -8.69 -5.40 32.70
CA LYS A 395 -7.72 -6.15 33.52
C LYS A 395 -6.41 -5.40 33.73
N PHE A 396 -5.90 -4.72 32.69
CA PHE A 396 -4.63 -4.00 32.74
C PHE A 396 -4.80 -2.48 32.87
N ASN A 397 -6.05 -2.02 33.04
CA ASN A 397 -6.41 -0.61 33.15
C ASN A 397 -5.80 0.27 32.04
N ILE A 398 -5.91 -0.19 30.79
CA ILE A 398 -5.34 0.51 29.63
C ILE A 398 -6.04 1.86 29.45
N PRO A 399 -5.31 3.00 29.34
CA PRO A 399 -5.87 4.34 29.19
C PRO A 399 -6.37 4.58 27.75
N THR A 400 -7.31 3.75 27.30
CA THR A 400 -8.00 3.95 26.01
C THR A 400 -8.84 5.24 26.03
N PRO A 401 -9.23 5.78 24.86
CA PRO A 401 -9.96 7.05 24.80
C PRO A 401 -11.15 7.12 25.76
N GLY A 402 -11.19 8.17 26.58
CA GLY A 402 -12.19 8.37 27.64
C GLY A 402 -11.97 7.58 28.93
N ARG A 403 -10.79 6.98 29.12
CA ARG A 403 -10.29 6.45 30.40
C ARG A 403 -9.10 7.22 30.98
N GLU A 404 -8.58 8.19 30.23
CA GLU A 404 -7.49 9.11 30.62
C GLU A 404 -7.78 9.81 31.95
N SER A 405 -6.72 10.21 32.66
CA SER A 405 -6.86 11.04 33.85
C SER A 405 -7.40 12.44 33.49
N GLU A 406 -7.98 13.17 34.47
CA GLU A 406 -8.51 14.53 34.22
C GLU A 406 -7.39 15.49 33.76
N GLU A 407 -6.19 15.34 34.31
CA GLU A 407 -5.00 16.14 33.95
C GLU A 407 -4.54 15.89 32.49
N GLU A 408 -4.58 14.63 32.03
CA GLU A 408 -4.27 14.27 30.64
C GLU A 408 -5.34 14.77 29.66
N ALA A 409 -6.61 14.70 30.04
CA ALA A 409 -7.72 15.18 29.22
C ALA A 409 -7.68 16.71 29.00
N GLU A 410 -7.38 17.49 30.05
CA GLU A 410 -7.20 18.94 29.93
C GLU A 410 -6.01 19.33 29.04
N THR A 411 -4.94 18.54 29.07
CA THR A 411 -3.74 18.78 28.27
C THR A 411 -4.02 18.54 26.78
N GLN A 412 -4.73 17.46 26.44
CA GLN A 412 -5.11 17.17 25.06
C GLN A 412 -6.09 18.18 24.47
N GLU A 413 -7.09 18.65 25.24
CA GLU A 413 -8.00 19.70 24.79
C GLU A 413 -7.22 21.01 24.48
N LYS A 414 -6.27 21.39 25.33
CA LYS A 414 -5.43 22.58 25.12
C LYS A 414 -4.52 22.48 23.88
N GLU A 415 -4.09 21.27 23.49
CA GLU A 415 -3.31 21.06 22.27
C GLU A 415 -4.17 21.04 21.01
N GLN A 416 -5.40 20.50 21.09
CA GLN A 416 -6.31 20.44 19.95
C GLN A 416 -6.82 21.82 19.50
N PHE A 417 -6.90 22.80 20.40
CA PHE A 417 -7.25 24.19 20.10
C PHE A 417 -6.07 25.08 19.65
N LYS A 418 -4.84 24.54 19.56
CA LYS A 418 -3.65 25.25 19.06
C LYS A 418 -3.27 24.87 17.62
N SER A 419 -3.91 23.85 17.05
CA SER A 419 -3.87 23.49 15.63
C SER A 419 -4.94 24.24 14.86
#